data_AF-A0A5P9PJ01-F1
#
_entry.id   AF-A0A5P9PJ01-F1
#
_cell.length_a   1.000
_cell.length_b   1.000
_cell.length_c   1.000
_cell.angle_alpha   90.00
_cell.angle_beta   90.00
_cell.angle_gamma   90.00
#
_symmetry.space_group_name_H-M   'P 1'
#
loop_
_entity.id
_entity.type
_entity.pdbx_description
1 polymer ?
#
loop_
_entity_poly.entity_id
_entity_poly.type
_entity_poly.pdbx_seq_one_letter_code
_entity_poly.pdbx_strand_id
1 'polypeptide(L)'
;MLRRTLAQALAQRPGGLLAAKIHLKHVSTATTEGYANRPGGSQALFHAEVQELEEEHHLRLTIDAFRQFQAGRLPGGPGARDLIATFTHVDDALRDRTPAEPSVLDTDRRIENLLRAQAASLHVGPANYCWFRDPSKALCLRLAGTTEATRPLIGLCDSARCPQATHHACHRPIWAEQAATFQAFLGNPRVPTGEKTRLRREHDRVQRVLDSIDEATSTAGSTPACPPVPTGEPDICRS
;
A
#
# COMPACT_ATOMS: atom_id res chain seq x y z
N MET A 1 -13.48 26.62 16.00
CA MET A 1 -14.18 26.62 14.68
C MET A 1 -14.25 28.02 14.05
N LEU A 2 -14.75 29.06 14.74
CA LEU A 2 -14.99 30.42 14.17
C LEU A 2 -13.81 31.03 13.39
N ARG A 3 -12.58 30.98 13.94
CA ARG A 3 -11.38 31.56 13.27
C ARG A 3 -11.05 30.88 11.94
N ARG A 4 -11.21 29.55 11.86
CA ARG A 4 -10.98 28.76 10.63
C ARG A 4 -12.04 29.06 9.59
N THR A 5 -13.32 29.04 9.99
CA THR A 5 -14.45 29.37 9.11
C THR A 5 -14.34 30.79 8.54
N LEU A 6 -13.96 31.76 9.37
CA LEU A 6 -13.76 33.14 8.93
C LEU A 6 -12.56 33.28 7.98
N ALA A 7 -11.44 32.61 8.26
CA ALA A 7 -10.29 32.59 7.35
C ALA A 7 -10.65 32.04 5.97
N GLN A 8 -11.38 30.92 5.93
CA GLN A 8 -11.85 30.30 4.69
C GLN A 8 -12.78 31.23 3.90
N ALA A 9 -13.75 31.87 4.57
CA ALA A 9 -14.68 32.80 3.94
C ALA A 9 -13.97 34.05 3.38
N LEU A 10 -13.00 34.61 4.12
CA LEU A 10 -12.22 35.76 3.68
C LEU A 10 -11.32 35.38 2.49
N ALA A 11 -10.65 34.23 2.54
CA ALA A 11 -9.69 33.77 1.53
C ALA A 11 -10.31 33.41 0.15
N GLN A 12 -11.64 33.26 0.06
CA GLN A 12 -12.34 33.07 -1.22
C GLN A 12 -12.49 34.37 -2.02
N ARG A 13 -12.30 35.53 -1.39
CA ARG A 13 -12.36 36.83 -2.08
C ARG A 13 -11.01 37.20 -2.72
N PRO A 14 -10.99 38.02 -3.79
CA PRO A 14 -9.74 38.58 -4.33
C PRO A 14 -8.93 39.29 -3.23
N GLY A 15 -7.63 39.00 -3.13
CA GLY A 15 -6.76 39.54 -2.06
C GLY A 15 -7.11 39.04 -0.64
N GLY A 16 -8.04 38.09 -0.52
CA GLY A 16 -8.65 37.66 0.74
C GLY A 16 -7.70 37.00 1.73
N LEU A 17 -6.61 36.40 1.26
CA LEU A 17 -5.60 35.77 2.11
C LEU A 17 -4.85 36.82 2.95
N LEU A 18 -4.49 37.96 2.35
CA LEU A 18 -3.87 39.07 3.06
C LEU A 18 -4.85 39.70 4.05
N ALA A 19 -6.10 39.89 3.62
CA ALA A 19 -7.16 40.39 4.49
C ALA A 19 -7.41 39.47 5.69
N ALA A 20 -7.43 38.14 5.49
CA ALA A 20 -7.57 37.15 6.55
C ALA A 20 -6.39 37.21 7.54
N LYS A 21 -5.14 37.35 7.04
CA LYS A 21 -3.94 37.48 7.87
C LYS A 21 -4.03 38.70 8.78
N ILE A 22 -4.38 39.85 8.22
CA ILE A 22 -4.52 41.11 8.96
C ILE A 22 -5.66 41.00 9.99
N HIS A 23 -6.83 40.52 9.56
CA HIS A 23 -8.02 40.43 10.41
C HIS A 23 -7.83 39.48 11.59
N LEU A 24 -7.21 38.32 11.36
CA LEU A 24 -6.94 37.33 12.40
C LEU A 24 -5.64 37.61 13.17
N LYS A 25 -4.92 38.68 12.80
CA LYS A 25 -3.64 39.11 13.38
C LYS A 25 -2.57 38.02 13.31
N HIS A 26 -2.55 37.26 12.22
CA HIS A 26 -1.52 36.27 12.00
C HIS A 26 -0.19 36.94 11.63
N VAL A 27 0.87 36.57 12.33
CA VAL A 27 2.22 37.10 12.09
C VAL A 27 2.75 36.61 10.74
N SER A 28 2.51 35.34 10.40
CA SER A 28 2.95 34.70 9.15
C SER A 28 1.80 34.46 8.17
N THR A 29 2.10 34.55 6.87
CA THR A 29 1.19 34.16 5.77
C THR A 29 0.89 32.66 5.83
N ALA A 30 1.89 31.82 6.12
CA ALA A 30 1.73 30.37 6.24
C ALA A 30 0.66 29.97 7.29
N THR A 31 0.59 30.69 8.41
CA THR A 31 -0.48 30.47 9.40
C THR A 31 -1.87 30.73 8.81
N THR A 32 -2.00 31.74 7.95
CA THR A 32 -3.28 32.07 7.31
C THR A 32 -3.65 31.08 6.21
N GLU A 33 -2.66 30.63 5.43
CA GLU A 33 -2.83 29.59 4.41
C GLU A 33 -3.33 28.28 5.03
N GLY A 34 -2.77 27.88 6.18
CA GLY A 34 -3.23 26.71 6.93
C GLY A 34 -4.67 26.85 7.46
N TYR A 35 -5.06 28.03 7.95
CA TYR A 35 -6.44 28.30 8.37
C TYR A 35 -7.43 28.34 7.20
N ALA A 36 -7.01 28.89 6.06
CA ALA A 36 -7.81 28.99 4.85
C ALA A 36 -7.89 27.68 4.07
N ASN A 37 -7.03 26.70 4.39
CA ASN A 37 -6.80 25.50 3.58
C ASN A 37 -6.49 25.85 2.12
N ARG A 38 -5.71 26.91 1.91
CA ARG A 38 -5.31 27.43 0.61
C ARG A 38 -3.80 27.67 0.63
N PRO A 39 -2.99 26.63 0.40
CA PRO A 39 -1.53 26.78 0.38
C PRO A 39 -1.15 27.75 -0.75
N GLY A 40 -0.26 28.69 -0.45
CA GLY A 40 0.26 29.67 -1.39
C GLY A 40 1.76 29.48 -1.61
N GLY A 41 2.28 30.07 -2.69
CA GLY A 41 3.73 30.17 -2.95
C GLY A 41 4.49 28.86 -2.73
N SER A 42 5.45 28.88 -1.79
CA SER A 42 6.31 27.73 -1.48
C SER A 42 5.59 26.54 -0.86
N GLN A 43 4.49 26.74 -0.11
CA GLN A 43 3.76 25.63 0.50
C GLN A 43 3.03 24.81 -0.58
N ALA A 44 2.46 25.47 -1.59
CA ALA A 44 1.81 24.79 -2.70
C ALA A 44 2.82 23.99 -3.55
N LEU A 45 3.99 24.60 -3.83
CA LEU A 45 5.08 23.92 -4.54
C LEU A 45 5.59 22.70 -3.77
N PHE A 46 5.82 22.84 -2.47
CA PHE A 46 6.25 21.72 -1.63
C PHE A 46 5.21 20.60 -1.57
N HIS A 47 3.91 20.93 -1.48
CA HIS A 47 2.86 19.91 -1.53
C HIS A 47 2.84 19.18 -2.87
N ALA A 48 3.00 19.88 -3.99
CA ALA A 48 3.09 19.25 -5.30
C ALA A 48 4.32 18.34 -5.40
N GLU A 49 5.49 18.79 -4.94
CA GLU A 49 6.73 18.00 -4.89
C GLU A 49 6.56 16.73 -4.04
N VAL A 50 5.96 16.84 -2.85
CA VAL A 50 5.67 15.68 -2.00
C VAL A 50 4.72 14.71 -2.70
N GLN A 51 3.69 15.20 -3.38
CA GLN A 51 2.76 14.35 -4.12
C GLN A 51 3.45 13.62 -5.28
N GLU A 52 4.30 14.30 -6.04
CA GLU A 52 5.10 13.69 -7.11
C GLU A 52 6.02 12.59 -6.54
N LEU A 53 6.73 12.86 -5.45
CA LEU A 53 7.57 11.86 -4.77
C LEU A 53 6.78 10.67 -4.22
N GLU A 54 5.58 10.91 -3.68
CA GLU A 54 4.67 9.85 -3.23
C GLU A 54 4.21 8.98 -4.41
N GLU A 55 3.84 9.58 -5.54
CA GLU A 55 3.43 8.87 -6.75
C GLU A 55 4.57 8.03 -7.34
N GLU A 56 5.78 8.57 -7.41
CA GLU A 56 6.99 7.84 -7.81
C GLU A 56 7.28 6.67 -6.87
N HIS A 57 7.16 6.91 -5.56
CA HIS A 57 7.34 5.87 -4.55
C HIS A 57 6.31 4.74 -4.71
N HIS A 58 5.04 5.09 -4.92
CA HIS A 58 3.97 4.11 -5.14
C HIS A 58 4.18 3.30 -6.41
N LEU A 59 4.63 3.95 -7.49
CA LEU A 59 4.95 3.27 -8.75
C LEU A 59 6.09 2.27 -8.53
N ARG A 60 7.17 2.68 -7.86
CA ARG A 60 8.29 1.79 -7.51
C ARG A 60 7.84 0.57 -6.71
N LEU A 61 7.07 0.77 -5.64
CA LEU A 61 6.54 -0.34 -4.82
C LEU A 61 5.64 -1.28 -5.63
N THR A 62 4.84 -0.73 -6.55
CA THR A 62 3.96 -1.53 -7.41
C THR A 62 4.77 -2.37 -8.41
N ILE A 63 5.83 -1.80 -8.98
CA ILE A 63 6.78 -2.52 -9.85
C ILE A 63 7.51 -3.61 -9.06
N ASP A 64 7.98 -3.30 -7.86
CA ASP A 64 8.66 -4.29 -7.01
C ASP A 64 7.73 -5.44 -6.65
N ALA A 65 6.47 -5.17 -6.30
CA ALA A 65 5.46 -6.18 -6.06
C ALA A 65 5.16 -7.02 -7.32
N PHE A 66 5.12 -6.40 -8.50
CA PHE A 66 4.95 -7.10 -9.77
C PHE A 66 6.14 -8.01 -10.10
N ARG A 67 7.37 -7.52 -9.90
CA ARG A 67 8.60 -8.33 -10.06
C ARG A 67 8.66 -9.49 -9.07
N GLN A 68 8.19 -9.29 -7.84
CA GLN A 68 8.05 -10.38 -6.86
C GLN A 68 7.05 -11.43 -7.34
N PHE A 69 5.90 -11.01 -7.87
CA PHE A 69 4.92 -11.89 -8.49
C PHE A 69 5.53 -12.69 -9.65
N GLN A 70 6.27 -12.05 -10.56
CA GLN A 70 6.97 -12.74 -11.65
C GLN A 70 8.00 -13.76 -11.14
N ALA A 71 8.63 -13.48 -10.00
CA ALA A 71 9.55 -14.40 -9.32
C ALA A 71 8.84 -15.47 -8.46
N GLY A 72 7.51 -15.61 -8.56
CA GLY A 72 6.72 -16.59 -7.80
C GLY A 72 6.50 -16.24 -6.33
N ARG A 73 6.94 -15.06 -5.87
CA ARG A 73 6.66 -14.54 -4.51
C ARG A 73 5.32 -13.82 -4.54
N LEU A 74 4.30 -14.49 -4.05
CA LEU A 74 2.94 -13.96 -4.09
C LEU A 74 2.67 -13.05 -2.88
N PRO A 75 1.76 -12.08 -2.99
CA PRO A 75 1.23 -11.36 -1.83
C PRO A 75 0.34 -12.29 -0.98
N GLY A 76 0.35 -12.08 0.33
CA GLY A 76 -0.60 -12.68 1.27
C GLY A 76 -1.79 -11.76 1.58
N GLY A 77 -2.72 -12.26 2.40
CA GLY A 77 -3.87 -11.50 2.89
C GLY A 77 -5.12 -11.47 1.98
N PRO A 78 -6.22 -10.85 2.44
CA PRO A 78 -7.53 -11.00 1.80
C PRO A 78 -7.62 -10.42 0.39
N GLY A 79 -6.85 -9.37 0.08
CA GLY A 79 -6.80 -8.75 -1.26
C GLY A 79 -5.78 -9.38 -2.22
N ALA A 80 -5.07 -10.43 -1.81
CA ALA A 80 -4.03 -11.05 -2.63
C ALA A 80 -4.55 -11.53 -3.98
N ARG A 81 -5.72 -12.21 -3.99
CA ARG A 81 -6.32 -12.78 -5.20
C ARG A 81 -6.56 -11.71 -6.29
N ASP A 82 -7.13 -10.56 -5.91
CA ASP A 82 -7.45 -9.49 -6.86
C ASP A 82 -6.17 -8.82 -7.39
N LEU A 83 -5.14 -8.67 -6.55
CA LEU A 83 -3.84 -8.16 -6.98
C LEU A 83 -3.14 -9.13 -7.95
N ILE A 84 -3.13 -10.42 -7.63
CA ILE A 84 -2.56 -11.47 -8.48
C ILE A 84 -3.25 -11.51 -9.85
N ALA A 85 -4.59 -11.43 -9.88
CA ALA A 85 -5.34 -11.38 -11.13
C ALA A 85 -4.97 -10.13 -11.97
N THR A 86 -4.77 -8.98 -11.31
CA THR A 86 -4.33 -7.75 -11.97
C THR A 86 -2.92 -7.93 -12.57
N PHE A 87 -1.99 -8.48 -11.81
CA PHE A 87 -0.63 -8.72 -12.28
C PHE A 87 -0.57 -9.77 -13.39
N THR A 88 -1.40 -10.81 -13.34
CA THR A 88 -1.51 -11.78 -14.44
C THR A 88 -1.92 -11.10 -15.73
N HIS A 89 -2.95 -10.23 -15.68
CA HIS A 89 -3.37 -9.46 -16.86
C HIS A 89 -2.28 -8.55 -17.42
N VAL A 90 -1.49 -7.90 -16.54
CA VAL A 90 -0.35 -7.07 -16.95
C VAL A 90 0.74 -7.92 -17.60
N ASP A 91 1.04 -9.10 -17.04
CA ASP A 91 2.06 -10.01 -17.57
C ASP A 91 1.66 -10.57 -18.94
N ASP A 92 0.39 -10.95 -19.13
CA ASP A 92 -0.15 -11.37 -20.43
C ASP A 92 -0.06 -10.24 -21.47
N ALA A 93 -0.45 -9.02 -21.10
CA ALA A 93 -0.33 -7.86 -21.98
C ALA A 93 1.13 -7.56 -22.39
N LEU A 94 2.11 -7.89 -21.54
CA LEU A 94 3.53 -7.79 -21.88
C LEU A 94 3.96 -8.88 -22.88
N ARG A 95 3.44 -10.10 -22.75
CA ARG A 95 3.77 -11.28 -23.59
C ARG A 95 3.17 -11.25 -25.00
N ASP A 96 1.98 -10.66 -25.19
CA ASP A 96 1.24 -10.62 -26.48
C ASP A 96 1.94 -9.85 -27.62
N ARG A 97 3.25 -9.60 -27.55
CA ARG A 97 3.99 -8.82 -28.54
C ARG A 97 4.78 -9.70 -29.51
N THR A 98 4.56 -9.45 -30.80
CA THR A 98 5.41 -9.91 -31.92
C THR A 98 6.83 -9.34 -31.76
N PRO A 99 7.90 -10.16 -31.93
CA PRO A 99 9.27 -9.73 -31.68
C PRO A 99 9.75 -8.78 -32.77
N ALA A 100 9.78 -7.48 -32.45
CA ALA A 100 10.71 -6.53 -33.05
C ALA A 100 11.57 -6.05 -31.89
N GLU A 101 12.89 -6.28 -31.98
CA GLU A 101 13.88 -6.19 -30.88
C GLU A 101 13.58 -5.03 -29.91
N PRO A 102 12.95 -5.32 -28.76
CA PRO A 102 12.69 -4.29 -27.76
C PRO A 102 14.00 -4.02 -27.00
N SER A 103 14.37 -2.75 -26.86
CA SER A 103 15.42 -2.40 -25.91
C SER A 103 14.92 -2.65 -24.48
N VAL A 104 15.82 -2.95 -23.54
CA VAL A 104 15.47 -3.13 -22.12
C VAL A 104 14.75 -1.89 -21.57
N LEU A 105 15.17 -0.70 -22.00
CA LEU A 105 14.55 0.59 -21.63
C LEU A 105 13.09 0.72 -22.11
N ASP A 106 12.76 0.18 -23.28
CA ASP A 106 11.37 0.17 -23.78
C ASP A 106 10.48 -0.77 -22.96
N THR A 107 11.07 -1.83 -22.43
CA THR A 107 10.36 -2.80 -21.58
C THR A 107 10.03 -2.20 -20.22
N ASP A 108 11.00 -1.55 -19.57
CA ASP A 108 10.79 -0.90 -18.26
C ASP A 108 9.74 0.22 -18.33
N ARG A 109 9.82 1.09 -19.34
CA ARG A 109 8.80 2.15 -19.57
C ARG A 109 7.41 1.58 -19.79
N ARG A 110 7.31 0.43 -20.47
CA ARG A 110 6.02 -0.23 -20.71
C ARG A 110 5.44 -0.79 -19.41
N ILE A 111 6.27 -1.42 -18.58
CA ILE A 111 5.86 -1.90 -17.25
C ILE A 111 5.35 -0.73 -16.41
N GLU A 112 6.10 0.37 -16.34
CA GLU A 112 5.69 1.58 -15.63
C GLU A 112 4.32 2.09 -16.10
N ASN A 113 4.11 2.17 -17.42
CA ASN A 113 2.85 2.66 -17.99
C ASN A 113 1.66 1.75 -17.67
N LEU A 114 1.84 0.43 -17.73
CA LEU A 114 0.77 -0.53 -17.40
C LEU A 114 0.43 -0.53 -15.90
N LEU A 115 1.43 -0.31 -15.04
CA LEU A 115 1.24 -0.33 -13.59
C LEU A 115 0.85 1.02 -13.00
N ARG A 116 0.94 2.13 -13.75
CA ARG A 116 0.63 3.48 -13.26
C ARG A 116 -0.77 3.60 -12.66
N ALA A 117 -1.78 3.05 -13.33
CA ALA A 117 -3.16 3.07 -12.82
C ALA A 117 -3.31 2.26 -11.52
N GLN A 118 -2.59 1.14 -11.41
CA GLN A 118 -2.56 0.33 -10.19
C GLN A 118 -1.86 1.07 -9.04
N ALA A 119 -0.71 1.69 -9.32
CA ALA A 119 0.06 2.49 -8.38
C ALA A 119 -0.73 3.70 -7.83
N ALA A 120 -1.55 4.34 -8.67
CA ALA A 120 -2.40 5.44 -8.24
C ALA A 120 -3.45 5.03 -7.18
N SER A 121 -3.81 3.74 -7.12
CA SER A 121 -4.70 3.19 -6.09
C SER A 121 -3.97 2.72 -4.83
N LEU A 122 -2.64 2.74 -4.82
CA LEU A 122 -1.84 2.26 -3.70
C LEU A 122 -1.84 3.29 -2.56
N HIS A 123 -2.13 2.80 -1.37
CA HIS A 123 -1.88 3.49 -0.13
C HIS A 123 -1.00 2.62 0.76
N VAL A 124 0.14 3.16 1.16
CA VAL A 124 1.15 2.44 1.95
C VAL A 124 0.78 2.51 3.43
N GLY A 125 0.56 1.36 4.04
CA GLY A 125 0.44 1.19 5.48
C GLY A 125 1.68 0.51 6.07
N PRO A 126 1.93 0.63 7.39
CA PRO A 126 3.09 0.01 8.02
C PRO A 126 3.02 -1.53 8.00
N ALA A 127 1.82 -2.10 8.08
CA ALA A 127 1.60 -3.55 8.13
C ALA A 127 0.98 -4.13 6.84
N ASN A 128 0.67 -3.30 5.84
CA ASN A 128 0.02 -3.72 4.61
C ASN A 128 0.13 -2.68 3.49
N TYR A 129 -0.03 -3.14 2.26
CA TYR A 129 -0.42 -2.29 1.14
C TYR A 129 -1.93 -2.31 0.97
N CYS A 130 -2.54 -1.15 0.76
CA CYS A 130 -3.97 -1.01 0.48
C CYS A 130 -4.15 -0.59 -0.97
N TRP A 131 -4.75 -1.47 -1.78
CA TRP A 131 -5.09 -1.20 -3.18
C TRP A 131 -6.52 -0.68 -3.25
N PHE A 132 -6.67 0.62 -2.98
CA PHE A 132 -7.95 1.31 -2.86
C PHE A 132 -8.63 1.51 -4.22
N ARG A 133 -9.01 0.40 -4.86
CA ARG A 133 -9.71 0.38 -6.16
C ARG A 133 -11.21 0.67 -6.06
N ASP A 134 -11.86 0.22 -4.99
CA ASP A 134 -13.31 0.31 -4.81
C ASP A 134 -13.66 0.81 -3.38
N PRO A 135 -14.14 2.05 -3.22
CA PRO A 135 -14.53 2.59 -1.91
C PRO A 135 -15.57 1.75 -1.16
N SER A 136 -16.46 1.05 -1.88
CA SER A 136 -17.52 0.23 -1.27
C SER A 136 -16.97 -1.03 -0.59
N LYS A 137 -15.80 -1.52 -1.04
CA LYS A 137 -15.11 -2.67 -0.47
C LYS A 137 -14.19 -2.31 0.70
N ALA A 138 -13.90 -1.02 0.88
CA ALA A 138 -12.99 -0.56 1.91
C ALA A 138 -13.60 -0.72 3.31
N LEU A 139 -13.08 -1.69 4.08
CA LEU A 139 -13.59 -1.98 5.42
C LEU A 139 -13.45 -0.77 6.36
N CYS A 140 -12.38 0.01 6.25
CA CYS A 140 -12.20 1.22 7.04
C CYS A 140 -13.30 2.26 6.79
N LEU A 141 -13.75 2.44 5.55
CA LEU A 141 -14.83 3.37 5.21
C LEU A 141 -16.19 2.87 5.71
N ARG A 142 -16.46 1.57 5.57
CA ARG A 142 -17.69 0.95 6.09
C ARG A 142 -17.77 1.06 7.62
N LEU A 143 -16.67 0.84 8.33
CA LEU A 143 -16.61 0.96 9.79
C LEU A 143 -16.77 2.42 10.25
N ALA A 144 -16.27 3.39 9.48
CA ALA A 144 -16.41 4.81 9.77
C ALA A 144 -17.76 5.42 9.33
N GLY A 145 -18.56 4.71 8.53
CA GLY A 145 -19.80 5.24 7.95
C GLY A 145 -19.57 6.30 6.86
N THR A 146 -18.39 6.34 6.24
CA THR A 146 -18.01 7.34 5.22
C THR A 146 -17.77 6.69 3.86
N THR A 147 -18.81 6.06 3.29
CA THR A 147 -18.72 5.28 2.05
C THR A 147 -18.40 6.13 0.81
N GLU A 148 -18.68 7.42 0.84
CA GLU A 148 -18.43 8.36 -0.26
C GLU A 148 -16.99 8.92 -0.28
N ALA A 149 -16.13 8.50 0.65
CA ALA A 149 -14.76 8.99 0.70
C ALA A 149 -13.93 8.46 -0.48
N THR A 150 -13.11 9.33 -1.08
CA THR A 150 -12.25 9.00 -2.22
C THR A 150 -10.85 8.52 -1.83
N ARG A 151 -10.57 8.38 -0.52
CA ARG A 151 -9.30 7.87 0.02
C ARG A 151 -9.58 6.95 1.22
N PRO A 152 -8.75 5.93 1.46
CA PRO A 152 -8.91 5.07 2.62
C PRO A 152 -8.52 5.79 3.91
N LEU A 153 -9.20 5.45 4.99
CA LEU A 153 -8.79 5.82 6.34
C LEU A 153 -7.75 4.82 6.85
N ILE A 154 -6.48 4.99 6.45
CA ILE A 154 -5.40 4.03 6.76
C ILE A 154 -5.24 3.80 8.28
N GLY A 155 -5.45 4.83 9.11
CA GLY A 155 -5.44 4.68 10.57
C GLY A 155 -6.56 3.81 11.16
N LEU A 156 -7.61 3.51 10.39
CA LEU A 156 -8.69 2.59 10.74
C LEU A 156 -8.64 1.31 9.87
N CYS A 157 -7.54 1.07 9.17
CA CYS A 157 -7.39 -0.11 8.34
C CYS A 157 -7.32 -1.37 9.23
N ASP A 158 -8.27 -2.28 9.01
CA ASP A 158 -8.17 -3.65 9.52
C ASP A 158 -7.75 -4.57 8.36
N SER A 159 -6.44 -4.58 8.12
CA SER A 159 -5.80 -5.23 6.96
C SER A 159 -5.92 -6.75 6.99
N ALA A 160 -6.09 -7.35 8.17
CA ALA A 160 -6.33 -8.79 8.29
C ALA A 160 -7.70 -9.22 7.70
N ARG A 161 -8.64 -8.29 7.53
CA ARG A 161 -10.01 -8.58 7.02
C ARG A 161 -10.39 -7.79 5.78
N CYS A 162 -9.71 -6.69 5.49
CA CYS A 162 -10.06 -5.82 4.37
C CYS A 162 -9.73 -6.51 3.03
N PRO A 163 -10.70 -6.67 2.11
CA PRO A 163 -10.49 -7.34 0.82
C PRO A 163 -9.58 -6.56 -0.14
N GLN A 164 -9.16 -5.35 0.22
CA GLN A 164 -8.25 -4.52 -0.57
C GLN A 164 -6.84 -4.43 0.05
N ALA A 165 -6.61 -5.13 1.15
CA ALA A 165 -5.32 -5.16 1.82
C ALA A 165 -4.51 -6.40 1.41
N THR A 166 -3.23 -6.19 1.10
CA THR A 166 -2.27 -7.25 0.84
C THR A 166 -1.10 -7.15 1.81
N HIS A 167 -0.58 -8.30 2.21
CA HIS A 167 0.62 -8.45 3.00
C HIS A 167 1.76 -8.94 2.12
N HIS A 168 2.97 -8.49 2.41
CA HIS A 168 4.18 -8.73 1.63
C HIS A 168 5.28 -9.08 2.61
N ALA A 169 6.40 -9.64 2.17
CA ALA A 169 7.49 -10.04 3.05
C ALA A 169 7.98 -8.90 3.96
N CYS A 170 8.00 -7.66 3.46
CA CYS A 170 8.37 -6.46 4.22
C CYS A 170 7.42 -6.16 5.40
N HIS A 171 6.18 -6.64 5.37
CA HIS A 171 5.20 -6.43 6.44
C HIS A 171 5.32 -7.45 7.57
N ARG A 172 6.00 -8.59 7.33
CA ARG A 172 6.13 -9.68 8.30
C ARG A 172 6.66 -9.22 9.67
N PRO A 173 7.69 -8.36 9.78
CA PRO A 173 8.22 -7.96 11.08
C PRO A 173 7.18 -7.28 11.99
N ILE A 174 6.33 -6.42 11.42
CA ILE A 174 5.27 -5.72 12.17
C ILE A 174 4.24 -6.71 12.72
N TRP A 175 3.83 -7.69 11.91
CA TRP A 175 2.90 -8.73 12.36
C TRP A 175 3.54 -9.65 13.41
N ALA A 176 4.83 -9.95 13.30
CA ALA A 176 5.55 -10.78 14.26
C ALA A 176 5.67 -10.07 15.62
N GLU A 177 5.96 -8.77 15.63
CA GLU A 177 5.96 -7.96 16.84
C GLU A 177 4.57 -7.90 17.50
N GLN A 178 3.51 -7.76 16.70
CA GLN A 178 2.15 -7.79 17.20
C GLN A 178 1.78 -9.16 17.80
N ALA A 179 2.19 -10.27 17.17
CA ALA A 179 2.00 -11.62 17.72
C ALA A 179 2.69 -11.79 19.07
N ALA A 180 3.97 -11.39 19.16
CA ALA A 180 4.75 -11.44 20.38
C ALA A 180 4.11 -10.60 21.51
N THR A 181 3.58 -9.44 21.18
CA THR A 181 2.86 -8.57 22.12
C THR A 181 1.63 -9.25 22.68
N PHE A 182 0.79 -9.87 21.83
CA PHE A 182 -0.36 -10.62 22.29
C PHE A 182 0.02 -11.85 23.11
N GLN A 183 1.07 -12.56 22.73
CA GLN A 183 1.58 -13.70 23.49
C GLN A 183 2.04 -13.29 24.90
N ALA A 184 2.73 -12.15 25.03
CA ALA A 184 3.14 -11.61 26.32
C ALA A 184 1.93 -11.29 27.22
N PHE A 185 0.87 -10.67 26.68
CA PHE A 185 -0.35 -10.41 27.45
C PHE A 185 -1.09 -11.69 27.84
N LEU A 186 -1.13 -12.71 26.96
CA LEU A 186 -1.76 -13.99 27.26
C LEU A 186 -1.04 -14.74 28.38
N GLY A 187 0.28 -14.65 28.43
CA GLY A 187 1.12 -15.21 29.51
C GLY A 187 1.01 -14.46 30.84
N ASN A 188 0.55 -13.21 30.84
CA ASN A 188 0.48 -12.39 32.05
C ASN A 188 -0.68 -12.87 32.97
N PRO A 189 -0.41 -13.29 34.22
CA PRO A 189 -1.46 -13.74 35.15
C PRO A 189 -2.42 -12.62 35.58
N ARG A 190 -2.03 -11.35 35.44
CA ARG A 190 -2.86 -10.19 35.82
C ARG A 190 -3.95 -9.85 34.80
N VAL A 191 -3.91 -10.43 33.61
CA VAL A 191 -4.94 -10.19 32.57
C VAL A 191 -6.18 -11.05 32.87
N PRO A 192 -7.38 -10.45 33.00
CA PRO A 192 -8.61 -11.19 33.29
C PRO A 192 -8.94 -12.26 32.23
N THR A 193 -9.61 -13.35 32.64
CA THR A 193 -9.94 -14.48 31.74
C THR A 193 -10.78 -14.08 30.52
N GLY A 194 -11.72 -13.15 30.69
CA GLY A 194 -12.52 -12.60 29.58
C GLY A 194 -11.64 -11.88 28.55
N GLU A 195 -10.69 -11.07 29.02
CA GLU A 195 -9.75 -10.36 28.17
C GLU A 195 -8.76 -11.32 27.49
N LYS A 196 -8.28 -12.35 28.19
CA LYS A 196 -7.48 -13.42 27.57
C LYS A 196 -8.23 -14.11 26.44
N THR A 197 -9.54 -14.30 26.58
CA THR A 197 -10.36 -14.91 25.52
C THR A 197 -10.44 -14.01 24.29
N ARG A 198 -10.61 -12.69 24.47
CA ARG A 198 -10.55 -11.71 23.38
C ARG A 198 -9.17 -11.68 22.71
N LEU A 199 -8.09 -11.61 23.50
CA LEU A 199 -6.72 -11.57 23.02
C LEU A 199 -6.31 -12.82 22.25
N ARG A 200 -6.76 -14.01 22.65
CA ARG A 200 -6.52 -15.25 21.88
C ARG A 200 -7.06 -15.14 20.46
N ARG A 201 -8.29 -14.63 20.29
CA ARG A 201 -8.89 -14.46 18.96
C ARG A 201 -8.12 -13.48 18.07
N GLU A 202 -7.57 -12.42 18.67
CA GLU A 202 -6.73 -11.46 17.95
C GLU A 202 -5.36 -12.06 17.62
N HIS A 203 -4.73 -12.78 18.55
CA HIS A 203 -3.48 -13.52 18.33
C HIS A 203 -3.64 -14.54 17.19
N ASP A 204 -4.71 -15.35 17.21
CA ASP A 204 -4.98 -16.32 16.15
C ASP A 204 -5.17 -15.66 14.78
N ARG A 205 -5.73 -14.43 14.75
CA ARG A 205 -5.88 -13.65 13.52
C ARG A 205 -4.52 -13.18 13.00
N VAL A 206 -3.67 -12.64 13.89
CA VAL A 206 -2.29 -12.25 13.53
C VAL A 206 -1.50 -13.46 13.04
N GLN A 207 -1.63 -14.61 13.71
CA GLN A 207 -0.91 -15.82 13.33
C GLN A 207 -1.29 -16.26 11.91
N ARG A 208 -2.58 -16.26 11.56
CA ARG A 208 -3.00 -16.54 10.18
C ARG A 208 -2.41 -15.57 9.15
N VAL A 209 -2.20 -14.31 9.52
CA VAL A 209 -1.54 -13.36 8.63
C VAL A 209 -0.07 -13.70 8.45
N LEU A 210 0.65 -14.04 9.52
CA LEU A 210 2.03 -14.50 9.46
C LEU A 210 2.17 -15.76 8.61
N ASP A 211 1.34 -16.77 8.86
CA ASP A 211 1.32 -18.02 8.10
C ASP A 211 1.09 -17.73 6.61
N SER A 212 0.13 -16.85 6.28
CA SER A 212 -0.12 -16.43 4.89
C SER A 212 1.06 -15.70 4.23
N ILE A 213 1.82 -14.89 4.98
CA ILE A 213 3.02 -14.22 4.45
C ILE A 213 4.14 -15.25 4.22
N ASP A 214 4.32 -16.17 5.16
CA ASP A 214 5.37 -17.17 5.14
C ASP A 214 5.14 -18.20 4.03
N GLU A 215 3.91 -18.68 3.86
CA GLU A 215 3.51 -19.54 2.74
C GLU A 215 3.77 -18.86 1.38
N ALA A 216 3.33 -17.61 1.23
CA ALA A 216 3.48 -16.87 -0.02
C ALA A 216 4.94 -16.54 -0.36
N THR A 217 5.81 -16.45 0.64
CA THR A 217 7.27 -16.29 0.47
C THR A 217 7.96 -17.62 0.17
N SER A 218 7.51 -18.71 0.81
CA SER A 218 8.13 -20.04 0.70
C SER A 218 7.85 -20.73 -0.65
N THR A 219 6.71 -20.43 -1.27
CA THR A 219 6.34 -20.97 -2.59
C THR A 219 7.34 -20.57 -3.69
N ALA A 220 8.09 -19.48 -3.51
CA ALA A 220 9.17 -19.07 -4.40
C ALA A 220 10.49 -19.83 -4.22
N GLY A 221 10.65 -20.56 -3.10
CA GLY A 221 11.83 -21.40 -2.83
C GLY A 221 11.74 -22.81 -3.40
N SER A 222 10.57 -23.23 -3.89
CA SER A 222 10.36 -24.55 -4.50
C SER A 222 10.15 -24.43 -6.01
N THR A 223 11.16 -23.96 -6.74
CA THR A 223 11.24 -24.31 -8.17
C THR A 223 11.55 -25.81 -8.21
N PRO A 224 10.72 -26.67 -8.84
CA PRO A 224 11.15 -28.03 -9.12
C PRO A 224 12.39 -27.97 -10.01
N ALA A 225 13.37 -28.80 -9.67
CA ALA A 225 14.56 -29.01 -10.47
C ALA A 225 14.20 -29.17 -11.96
N CYS A 226 15.08 -28.62 -12.80
CA CYS A 226 15.13 -28.79 -14.25
C CYS A 226 14.50 -30.12 -14.72
N PRO A 227 13.61 -30.14 -15.73
CA PRO A 227 13.08 -31.38 -16.25
C PRO A 227 14.24 -32.28 -16.73
N PRO A 228 14.16 -33.61 -16.54
CA PRO A 228 15.21 -34.51 -16.98
C PRO A 228 15.38 -34.38 -18.50
N VAL A 229 16.61 -34.11 -18.91
CA VAL A 229 17.03 -34.14 -20.32
C VAL A 229 16.80 -35.55 -20.86
N PRO A 230 16.13 -35.73 -22.01
CA PRO A 230 16.01 -37.03 -22.64
C PRO A 230 17.41 -37.56 -22.99
N THR A 231 17.68 -38.78 -22.54
CA THR A 231 18.92 -39.53 -22.72
C THR A 231 19.36 -39.52 -24.19
N GLY A 232 20.53 -38.95 -24.50
CA GLY A 232 21.05 -39.06 -25.86
C GLY A 232 22.27 -38.25 -26.31
N GLU A 233 22.88 -37.36 -25.51
CA GLU A 233 24.07 -36.60 -25.93
C GLU A 233 25.15 -36.49 -24.84
N PRO A 234 26.46 -36.49 -25.20
CA PRO A 234 27.56 -36.61 -24.26
C PRO A 234 27.84 -35.31 -23.49
N ASP A 235 28.09 -35.46 -22.17
CA ASP A 235 28.44 -34.41 -21.21
C ASP A 235 29.65 -33.55 -21.64
N ILE A 236 29.38 -32.30 -22.04
CA ILE A 236 30.41 -31.25 -22.21
C ILE A 236 30.49 -30.44 -20.91
N CYS A 237 30.94 -31.08 -19.82
CA CYS A 237 31.35 -30.41 -18.58
C CYS A 237 32.37 -31.28 -17.82
N ARG A 238 33.48 -31.60 -18.49
CA ARG A 238 34.75 -31.94 -17.83
C ARG A 238 35.85 -31.08 -18.43
N SER A 239 36.20 -30.00 -17.72
CA SER A 239 37.54 -29.39 -17.58
C SER A 239 37.40 -28.16 -16.69
#